data_AF-A0A563CFU9-F1
#
_entry.id   AF-A0A563CFU9-F1
#
_cell.length_a   1.000
_cell.length_b   1.000
_cell.length_c   1.000
_cell.angle_alpha   90.00
_cell.angle_beta   90.00
_cell.angle_gamma   90.00
#
_symmetry.space_group_name_H-M   'P 1'
#
loop_
_entity.id
_entity.type
_entity.pdbx_description
1 polymer ?
#
loop_
_entity_poly.entity_id
_entity_poly.type
_entity_poly.pdbx_seq_one_letter_code
_entity_poly.pdbx_strand_id
1 'polypeptide(L)'
;MKKPIVYIDMDGVLADFKSALTKISSELIDEFAGQHDNIPGIFSLMDPVPGAIEAVYALKDKYDLYILSSSPWENPTALGDKLAWVKKYFGGEGSDSVFFRKVIFSSAKNLSRGDILIDDRTANGAGEFPGRLIRFGSSEFPNWQSVLDELL
;
A
#
# COMPACT_ATOMS: atom_id res chain seq x y z
N MET A 1 16.34 6.94 -20.70
CA MET A 1 16.43 7.71 -19.44
C MET A 1 15.91 6.83 -18.31
N LYS A 2 16.41 6.96 -17.08
CA LYS A 2 15.92 6.19 -15.93
C LYS A 2 14.54 6.75 -15.52
N LYS A 3 13.53 5.89 -15.35
CA LYS A 3 12.20 6.31 -14.88
C LYS A 3 12.30 6.82 -13.42
N PRO A 4 11.55 7.86 -13.01
CA PRO A 4 11.48 8.25 -11.61
C PRO A 4 10.87 7.13 -10.76
N ILE A 5 11.34 6.99 -9.52
CA ILE A 5 10.90 5.97 -8.57
C ILE A 5 9.68 6.49 -7.81
N VAL A 6 8.59 5.73 -7.85
CA VAL A 6 7.38 6.01 -7.08
C VAL A 6 7.14 4.86 -6.11
N TYR A 7 7.13 5.17 -4.83
CA TYR A 7 6.65 4.28 -3.78
C TYR A 7 5.16 4.47 -3.57
N ILE A 8 4.45 3.36 -3.42
CA ILE A 8 3.02 3.34 -3.15
C ILE A 8 2.81 2.60 -1.82
N ASP A 9 2.18 3.24 -0.86
CA ASP A 9 1.74 2.55 0.36
C ASP A 9 0.67 1.51 0.05
N MET A 10 0.47 0.56 0.95
CA MET A 10 -0.50 -0.50 0.74
C MET A 10 -1.83 -0.20 1.44
N ASP A 11 -1.84 -0.09 2.76
CA ASP A 11 -3.08 0.05 3.53
C ASP A 11 -3.64 1.47 3.35
N GLY A 12 -4.93 1.58 3.00
CA GLY A 12 -5.58 2.87 2.75
C GLY A 12 -5.27 3.48 1.37
N VAL A 13 -4.31 2.94 0.61
CA VAL A 13 -3.91 3.44 -0.72
C VAL A 13 -4.16 2.39 -1.81
N LEU A 14 -3.58 1.21 -1.71
CA LEU A 14 -3.83 0.09 -2.62
C LEU A 14 -4.94 -0.83 -2.11
N ALA A 15 -4.98 -1.06 -0.80
CA ALA A 15 -5.84 -2.02 -0.13
C ALA A 15 -6.67 -1.33 0.97
N ASP A 16 -7.98 -1.55 0.96
CA ASP A 16 -8.90 -0.99 1.96
C ASP A 16 -8.91 -1.86 3.21
N PHE A 17 -8.21 -1.43 4.27
CA PHE A 17 -8.19 -2.17 5.53
C PHE A 17 -9.58 -2.35 6.15
N LYS A 18 -10.49 -1.37 6.00
CA LYS A 18 -11.83 -1.45 6.58
C LYS A 18 -12.66 -2.57 5.96
N SER A 19 -12.45 -2.85 4.68
CA SER A 19 -13.12 -3.97 3.99
C SER A 19 -12.81 -5.33 4.63
N ALA A 20 -11.60 -5.51 5.19
CA ALA A 20 -11.21 -6.76 5.85
C ALA A 20 -12.03 -7.02 7.13
N LEU A 21 -12.39 -5.97 7.87
CA LEU A 21 -13.20 -6.08 9.09
C LEU A 21 -14.61 -6.59 8.80
N THR A 22 -15.12 -6.44 7.58
CA THR A 22 -16.43 -6.96 7.18
C THR A 22 -16.42 -8.48 6.90
N LYS A 23 -15.24 -9.10 6.88
CA LYS A 23 -15.02 -10.51 6.50
C LYS A 23 -14.60 -11.40 7.67
N ILE A 24 -14.54 -10.85 8.87
CA ILE A 24 -14.21 -11.56 10.10
C ILE A 24 -15.39 -11.48 11.08
N SER A 25 -15.38 -12.35 12.10
CA SER A 25 -16.47 -12.40 13.07
C SER A 25 -16.41 -11.22 14.05
N SER A 26 -17.58 -10.84 14.59
CA SER A 26 -17.67 -9.79 15.63
C SER A 26 -16.84 -10.11 16.86
N GLU A 27 -16.77 -11.39 17.25
CA GLU A 27 -16.01 -11.83 18.43
C GLU A 27 -14.52 -11.56 18.26
N LEU A 28 -13.99 -11.78 17.05
CA LEU A 28 -12.59 -11.52 16.75
C LEU A 28 -12.29 -10.02 16.67
N ILE A 29 -13.23 -9.21 16.16
CA ILE A 29 -13.12 -7.75 16.18
C ILE A 29 -13.03 -7.25 17.63
N ASP A 30 -13.92 -7.75 18.50
CA ASP A 30 -13.98 -7.35 19.91
C ASP A 30 -12.74 -7.82 20.69
N GLU A 31 -12.23 -9.02 20.43
CA GLU A 31 -11.00 -9.55 21.03
C GLU A 31 -9.79 -8.63 20.76
N PHE A 32 -9.73 -8.05 19.57
CA PHE A 32 -8.65 -7.16 19.14
C PHE A 32 -9.05 -5.69 19.15
N ALA A 33 -10.04 -5.29 19.95
CA ALA A 33 -10.54 -3.92 19.99
C ALA A 33 -9.41 -2.89 20.17
N GLY A 34 -9.32 -1.94 19.23
CA GLY A 34 -8.27 -0.90 19.20
C GLY A 34 -6.90 -1.38 18.67
N GLN A 35 -6.80 -2.64 18.27
CA GLN A 35 -5.58 -3.31 17.81
C GLN A 35 -5.87 -4.24 16.62
N HIS A 36 -6.85 -3.91 15.78
CA HIS A 36 -7.30 -4.81 14.71
C HIS A 36 -6.18 -5.18 13.72
N ASP A 37 -5.17 -4.32 13.55
CA ASP A 37 -3.97 -4.59 12.75
C ASP A 37 -3.20 -5.83 13.26
N ASN A 38 -3.40 -6.23 14.52
CA ASN A 38 -2.76 -7.41 15.14
C ASN A 38 -3.52 -8.72 14.90
N ILE A 39 -4.69 -8.69 14.25
CA ILE A 39 -5.46 -9.89 13.92
C ILE A 39 -4.67 -10.73 12.90
N PRO A 40 -4.35 -12.00 13.18
CA PRO A 40 -3.65 -12.85 12.23
C PRO A 40 -4.44 -13.07 10.94
N GLY A 41 -3.79 -13.00 9.78
CA GLY A 41 -4.43 -13.22 8.47
C GLY A 41 -5.19 -12.01 7.91
N ILE A 42 -5.44 -10.96 8.70
CA ILE A 42 -6.39 -9.90 8.33
C ILE A 42 -6.02 -9.16 7.05
N PHE A 43 -4.73 -8.90 6.83
CA PHE A 43 -4.27 -8.13 5.67
C PHE A 43 -4.51 -8.86 4.34
N SER A 44 -4.65 -10.18 4.35
CA SER A 44 -4.95 -10.96 3.14
C SER A 44 -6.41 -10.80 2.69
N LEU A 45 -7.28 -10.32 3.59
CA LEU A 45 -8.72 -10.20 3.38
C LEU A 45 -9.13 -8.84 2.79
N MET A 46 -8.23 -7.88 2.70
CA MET A 46 -8.55 -6.55 2.18
C MET A 46 -9.03 -6.60 0.72
N ASP A 47 -9.98 -5.74 0.37
CA ASP A 47 -10.32 -5.43 -1.02
C ASP A 47 -9.42 -4.32 -1.56
N PRO A 48 -9.24 -4.22 -2.89
CA PRO A 48 -8.56 -3.08 -3.49
C PRO A 48 -9.31 -1.78 -3.24
N VAL A 49 -8.57 -0.70 -3.00
CA VAL A 49 -9.14 0.66 -3.04
C VAL A 49 -9.65 0.93 -4.47
N PRO A 50 -10.84 1.55 -4.66
CA PRO A 50 -11.37 1.82 -5.99
C PRO A 50 -10.39 2.59 -6.88
N GLY A 51 -10.12 2.06 -8.08
CA GLY A 51 -9.19 2.64 -9.06
C GLY A 51 -7.72 2.33 -8.83
N ALA A 52 -7.35 1.64 -7.74
CA ALA A 52 -5.95 1.37 -7.39
C ALA A 52 -5.24 0.51 -8.43
N ILE A 53 -5.90 -0.56 -8.89
CA ILE A 53 -5.31 -1.49 -9.84
C ILE A 53 -5.07 -0.78 -11.18
N GLU A 54 -6.09 -0.10 -11.68
CA GLU A 54 -6.06 0.66 -12.93
C GLU A 54 -4.97 1.74 -12.89
N ALA A 55 -4.88 2.48 -11.77
CA ALA A 55 -3.90 3.54 -11.61
C ALA A 55 -2.45 3.01 -11.63
N VAL A 56 -2.18 1.90 -10.93
CA VAL A 56 -0.86 1.24 -10.97
C VAL A 56 -0.49 0.87 -12.40
N TYR A 57 -1.42 0.29 -13.16
CA TYR A 57 -1.16 -0.10 -14.55
C TYR A 57 -1.00 1.10 -15.50
N ALA A 58 -1.65 2.23 -15.22
CA ALA A 58 -1.49 3.47 -15.99
C ALA A 58 -0.12 4.14 -15.70
N LEU A 59 0.34 4.10 -14.45
CA LEU A 59 1.60 4.74 -14.04
C LEU A 59 2.85 3.93 -14.42
N LYS A 60 2.75 2.61 -14.60
CA LYS A 60 3.91 1.71 -14.79
C LYS A 60 4.80 2.06 -15.99
N ASP A 61 4.23 2.68 -17.02
CA ASP A 61 4.96 3.01 -18.25
C ASP A 61 5.79 4.29 -18.09
N LYS A 62 5.36 5.21 -17.21
CA LYS A 62 6.05 6.48 -16.91
C LYS A 62 7.02 6.37 -15.73
N TYR A 63 6.71 5.53 -14.74
CA TYR A 63 7.43 5.44 -13.47
C TYR A 63 7.98 4.04 -13.16
N ASP A 64 9.01 3.99 -12.32
CA ASP A 64 9.49 2.74 -11.72
C ASP A 64 8.78 2.52 -10.39
N LEU A 65 7.73 1.71 -10.41
CA LEU A 65 6.83 1.54 -9.27
C LEU A 65 7.35 0.50 -8.27
N TYR A 66 7.18 0.82 -6.98
CA TYR A 66 7.47 -0.04 -5.84
C TYR A 66 6.36 0.05 -4.80
N ILE A 67 6.07 -1.05 -4.12
CA ILE A 67 5.26 -1.02 -2.88
C ILE A 67 6.20 -0.74 -1.71
N LEU A 68 5.81 0.18 -0.84
CA LEU A 68 6.50 0.48 0.41
C LEU A 68 5.50 0.48 1.56
N SER A 69 5.31 -0.69 2.18
CA SER A 69 4.36 -0.89 3.26
C SER A 69 5.06 -1.02 4.61
N SER A 70 4.41 -0.59 5.68
CA SER A 70 4.78 -0.98 7.04
C SER A 70 4.04 -2.27 7.44
N SER A 71 4.46 -2.91 8.53
CA SER A 71 3.72 -4.01 9.16
C SER A 71 3.74 -3.83 10.68
N PRO A 72 2.62 -4.10 11.36
CA PRO A 72 2.55 -3.99 12.81
C PRO A 72 3.49 -5.01 13.47
N TRP A 73 4.12 -4.59 14.56
CA TRP A 73 5.15 -5.39 15.25
C TRP A 73 4.59 -6.69 15.85
N GLU A 74 3.38 -6.63 16.40
CA GLU A 74 2.74 -7.74 17.12
C GLU A 74 2.02 -8.73 16.19
N ASN A 75 1.96 -8.47 14.87
CA ASN A 75 1.34 -9.38 13.90
C ASN A 75 2.39 -10.14 13.07
N PRO A 76 2.74 -11.38 13.45
CA PRO A 76 3.74 -12.15 12.72
C PRO A 76 3.30 -12.55 11.30
N THR A 77 1.99 -12.51 11.00
CA THR A 77 1.46 -12.90 9.69
C THR A 77 1.41 -11.75 8.69
N ALA A 78 1.42 -10.50 9.15
CA ALA A 78 1.13 -9.32 8.34
C ALA A 78 1.99 -9.19 7.07
N LEU A 79 3.30 -9.44 7.16
CA LEU A 79 4.21 -9.37 6.00
C LEU A 79 3.84 -10.40 4.92
N GLY A 80 3.56 -11.63 5.35
CA GLY A 80 3.17 -12.72 4.47
C GLY A 80 1.81 -12.45 3.82
N ASP A 81 0.85 -11.99 4.61
CA ASP A 81 -0.50 -11.65 4.18
C ASP A 81 -0.50 -10.54 3.12
N LYS A 82 0.26 -9.47 3.38
CA LYS A 82 0.42 -8.36 2.44
C LYS A 82 1.04 -8.81 1.13
N LEU A 83 2.09 -9.65 1.19
CA LEU A 83 2.68 -10.22 -0.02
C LEU A 83 1.70 -11.12 -0.78
N ALA A 84 0.90 -11.92 -0.06
CA ALA A 84 -0.13 -12.78 -0.67
C ALA A 84 -1.21 -11.94 -1.36
N TRP A 85 -1.62 -10.84 -0.74
CA TRP A 85 -2.56 -9.89 -1.33
C TRP A 85 -1.99 -9.24 -2.61
N VAL A 86 -0.73 -8.81 -2.60
CA VAL A 86 -0.07 -8.25 -3.80
C VAL A 86 -0.06 -9.28 -4.92
N LYS A 87 0.30 -10.53 -4.64
CA LYS A 87 0.26 -11.63 -5.61
C LYS A 87 -1.14 -11.88 -6.16
N LYS A 88 -2.17 -11.79 -5.32
CA LYS A 88 -3.56 -11.99 -5.72
C LYS A 88 -4.04 -10.94 -6.73
N TYR A 89 -3.70 -9.66 -6.52
CA TYR A 89 -4.25 -8.56 -7.34
C TYR A 89 -3.31 -8.04 -8.44
N PHE A 90 -1.99 -8.25 -8.32
CA PHE A 90 -0.99 -7.76 -9.28
C PHE A 90 -0.21 -8.89 -9.97
N GLY A 91 -0.73 -10.12 -9.95
CA GLY A 91 -0.13 -11.29 -10.62
C GLY A 91 0.73 -12.15 -9.69
N GLY A 92 0.41 -13.44 -9.64
CA GLY A 92 0.81 -14.33 -8.54
C GLY A 92 2.15 -15.04 -8.69
N GLU A 93 2.65 -15.26 -9.91
CA GLU A 93 3.83 -16.09 -10.13
C GLU A 93 4.73 -15.54 -11.24
N GLY A 94 5.96 -15.15 -10.88
CA GLY A 94 7.02 -14.80 -11.82
C GLY A 94 7.10 -13.32 -12.22
N SER A 95 7.84 -13.07 -13.29
CA SER A 95 8.20 -11.74 -13.80
C SER A 95 7.05 -10.91 -14.36
N ASP A 96 5.85 -11.49 -14.47
CA ASP A 96 4.69 -10.84 -15.10
C ASP A 96 3.99 -9.86 -14.17
N SER A 97 4.27 -9.94 -12.86
CA SER A 97 3.79 -8.95 -11.90
C SER A 97 4.53 -7.63 -12.05
N VAL A 98 3.79 -6.52 -12.09
CA VAL A 98 4.35 -5.16 -12.03
C VAL A 98 5.20 -4.93 -10.77
N PHE A 99 4.95 -5.71 -9.70
CA PHE A 99 5.66 -5.64 -8.44
C PHE A 99 6.62 -6.81 -8.17
N PHE A 100 6.97 -7.61 -9.20
CA PHE A 100 7.98 -8.67 -9.02
C PHE A 100 9.30 -8.08 -8.54
N ARG A 101 9.76 -8.52 -7.34
CA ARG A 101 10.95 -7.99 -6.63
C ARG A 101 10.88 -6.50 -6.29
N LYS A 102 9.68 -5.93 -6.15
CA LYS A 102 9.44 -4.50 -5.91
C LYS A 102 8.52 -4.23 -4.73
N VAL A 103 8.38 -5.20 -3.82
CA VAL A 103 7.65 -5.06 -2.56
C VAL A 103 8.67 -4.88 -1.44
N ILE A 104 8.58 -3.77 -0.72
CA ILE A 104 9.47 -3.41 0.37
C ILE A 104 8.65 -3.23 1.64
N PHE A 105 9.09 -3.88 2.70
CA PHE A 105 8.51 -3.72 4.02
C PHE A 105 9.45 -2.92 4.92
N SER A 106 9.00 -1.76 5.37
CA SER A 106 9.78 -0.87 6.23
C SER A 106 8.86 -0.01 7.08
N SER A 107 9.20 0.12 8.37
CA SER A 107 8.56 1.08 9.29
C SER A 107 9.28 2.44 9.32
N ALA A 108 10.31 2.62 8.49
CA ALA A 108 11.08 3.86 8.34
C ALA A 108 11.16 4.26 6.86
N LYS A 109 10.06 4.77 6.31
CA LYS A 109 9.91 5.11 4.88
C LYS A 109 10.86 6.23 4.44
N ASN A 110 11.21 7.14 5.35
CA ASN A 110 12.18 8.21 5.12
C ASN A 110 13.58 7.72 4.75
N LEU A 111 13.93 6.46 5.06
CA LEU A 111 15.22 5.87 4.69
C LEU A 111 15.24 5.35 3.24
N SER A 112 14.08 5.22 2.60
CA SER A 112 14.00 4.80 1.19
C SER A 112 14.35 5.96 0.25
N ARG A 113 15.13 5.68 -0.79
CA ARG A 113 15.50 6.66 -1.81
C ARG A 113 14.58 6.54 -3.02
N GLY A 114 13.74 7.54 -3.25
CA GLY A 114 12.87 7.64 -4.41
C GLY A 114 12.41 9.07 -4.65
N ASP A 115 11.64 9.28 -5.70
CA ASP A 115 11.22 10.62 -6.13
C ASP A 115 9.85 10.99 -5.55
N ILE A 116 8.93 10.02 -5.44
CA ILE A 116 7.57 10.23 -4.93
C ILE A 116 7.18 9.09 -3.97
N LEU A 117 6.45 9.42 -2.91
CA LEU A 117 5.73 8.49 -2.05
C LEU A 117 4.24 8.84 -2.07
N ILE A 118 3.37 7.89 -2.43
CA ILE A 118 1.91 8.00 -2.31
C ILE A 118 1.50 7.27 -1.04
N ASP A 119 1.00 8.00 -0.04
CA ASP A 119 0.72 7.47 1.31
C ASP A 119 -0.47 8.20 1.95
N ASP A 120 -1.32 7.48 2.67
CA ASP A 120 -2.48 8.04 3.35
C ASP A 120 -2.11 8.69 4.70
N ARG A 121 -0.94 8.39 5.25
CA ARG A 121 -0.44 8.88 6.55
C ARG A 121 0.93 9.57 6.43
N THR A 122 1.28 10.29 7.49
CA THR A 122 2.63 10.86 7.68
C THR A 122 3.46 10.04 8.66
N ALA A 123 2.90 8.95 9.17
CA ALA A 123 3.54 8.06 10.13
C ALA A 123 4.68 7.24 9.49
N ASN A 124 5.47 6.57 10.32
CA ASN A 124 6.51 5.63 9.89
C ASN A 124 7.53 6.25 8.92
N GLY A 125 7.86 7.53 9.08
CA GLY A 125 8.79 8.25 8.22
C GLY A 125 8.19 8.76 6.91
N ALA A 126 6.89 8.63 6.66
CA ALA A 126 6.28 9.13 5.43
C ALA A 126 6.29 10.67 5.37
N GLY A 127 6.05 11.35 6.50
CA GLY A 127 6.09 12.81 6.58
C GLY A 127 7.48 13.41 6.33
N GLU A 128 8.53 12.64 6.63
CA GLU A 128 9.94 13.00 6.44
C GLU A 128 10.53 12.36 5.18
N PHE A 129 9.69 11.84 4.27
CA PHE A 129 10.17 11.24 3.03
C PHE A 129 10.95 12.28 2.21
N PRO A 130 12.21 11.99 1.78
CA PRO A 130 13.04 13.00 1.11
C PRO A 130 12.52 13.45 -0.26
N GLY A 131 11.72 12.62 -0.93
CA GLY A 131 11.03 12.96 -2.17
C GLY A 131 9.71 13.68 -1.94
N ARG A 132 8.88 13.79 -2.98
CA ARG A 132 7.54 14.38 -2.85
C ARG A 132 6.59 13.38 -2.17
N LEU A 133 5.90 13.81 -1.13
CA LEU A 133 4.78 13.06 -0.55
C LEU A 133 3.46 13.48 -1.21
N ILE A 134 2.74 12.53 -1.79
CA ILE A 134 1.34 12.67 -2.20
C ILE A 134 0.47 12.07 -1.09
N ARG A 135 -0.27 12.94 -0.39
CA ARG A 135 -1.15 12.56 0.73
C ARG A 135 -2.46 11.97 0.18
N PHE A 136 -2.52 10.67 -0.05
CA PHE A 136 -3.73 10.01 -0.56
C PHE A 136 -4.90 10.13 0.43
N GLY A 137 -6.11 10.36 -0.08
CA GLY A 137 -7.30 10.62 0.74
C GLY A 137 -7.36 12.02 1.36
N SER A 138 -6.40 12.91 1.03
CA SER A 138 -6.45 14.33 1.43
C SER A 138 -7.44 15.12 0.57
N SER A 139 -7.64 16.41 0.90
CA SER A 139 -8.47 17.30 0.07
C SER A 139 -7.89 17.54 -1.33
N GLU A 140 -6.56 17.47 -1.49
CA GLU A 140 -5.88 17.66 -2.76
C GLU A 140 -5.87 16.37 -3.59
N PHE A 141 -5.67 15.22 -2.94
CA PHE A 141 -5.63 13.90 -3.58
C PHE A 141 -6.67 12.94 -2.98
N PRO A 142 -7.97 13.21 -3.11
CA PRO A 142 -9.03 12.43 -2.45
C PRO A 142 -9.13 10.99 -2.95
N ASN A 143 -8.61 10.67 -4.15
CA ASN A 143 -8.73 9.35 -4.76
C ASN A 143 -7.68 9.13 -5.88
N TRP A 144 -7.67 7.94 -6.47
CA TRP A 144 -6.74 7.60 -7.54
C TRP A 144 -6.89 8.46 -8.79
N GLN A 145 -8.08 8.96 -9.12
CA GLN A 145 -8.24 9.84 -10.29
C GLN A 145 -7.46 11.15 -10.09
N SER A 146 -7.56 11.79 -8.93
CA SER A 146 -6.79 13.00 -8.63
C SER A 146 -5.26 12.78 -8.63
N VAL A 147 -4.81 11.57 -8.28
CA VAL A 147 -3.38 11.21 -8.36
C VAL A 147 -2.96 11.02 -9.83
N LEU A 148 -3.80 10.40 -10.65
CA LEU A 148 -3.52 10.21 -12.07
C LEU A 148 -3.50 11.54 -12.83
N ASP A 149 -4.42 12.46 -12.53
CA ASP A 149 -4.48 13.79 -13.15
C ASP A 149 -3.20 14.60 -12.90
N GLU A 150 -2.53 14.38 -11.77
CA GLU A 150 -1.27 15.04 -11.42
C GLU A 150 -0.05 14.34 -12.03
N LEU A 151 -0.09 13.00 -12.13
CA LEU A 151 1.08 12.19 -12.47
C LEU A 151 1.16 11.76 -13.93
N LEU A 152 0.10 11.85 -14.73
CA LEU A 152 0.10 11.48 -16.16
C LEU A 152 0.17 12.71 -17.06
#